data_AF-A0A0S2GKI1-F1
#
_entry.id   AF-A0A0S2GKI1-F1
#
_cell.length_a   1.000
_cell.length_b   1.000
_cell.length_c   1.000
_cell.angle_alpha   90.00
_cell.angle_beta   90.00
_cell.angle_gamma   90.00
#
_symmetry.space_group_name_H-M   'P 1'
#
loop_
_entity.id
_entity.type
_entity.pdbx_description
1 polymer ?
#
loop_
_entity_poly.entity_id
_entity_poly.type
_entity_poly.pdbx_seq_one_letter_code
_entity_poly.pdbx_strand_id
1 'polypeptide(L)'
;LLSFLLYIADSYPNIDLSNMGCVECTLRKNELFSRDRPIYQCSGCCFSKAFPTPLSTMKTMTIPKNITSEASCCVARHSYETEV
;
A
#
# COMPACT_ATOMS: atom_id res chain seq x y z
N LEU A 1 2.33 39.15 -9.80
CA LEU A 1 2.92 38.62 -8.54
C LEU A 1 1.97 37.68 -7.82
N LEU A 2 0.75 38.09 -7.47
CA LEU A 2 -0.22 37.20 -6.79
C LEU A 2 -0.49 35.89 -7.54
N SER A 3 -0.67 35.97 -8.86
CA SER A 3 -0.95 34.80 -9.71
C SER A 3 0.21 33.80 -9.75
N PHE A 4 1.45 34.30 -9.68
CA PHE A 4 2.64 33.46 -9.58
C PHE A 4 2.74 32.76 -8.22
N LEU A 5 2.38 33.47 -7.15
CA LEU A 5 2.37 32.90 -5.79
C LEU A 5 1.27 31.85 -5.63
N LEU A 6 0.09 32.08 -6.21
CA LEU A 6 -1.00 31.12 -6.23
C LEU A 6 -0.64 29.87 -7.05
N TYR A 7 0.02 30.04 -8.20
CA TYR A 7 0.48 28.91 -9.00
C TYR A 7 1.50 28.05 -8.26
N ILE A 8 2.43 28.66 -7.52
CA ILE A 8 3.39 27.94 -6.68
C ILE A 8 2.68 27.17 -5.55
N ALA A 9 1.69 27.79 -4.90
CA ALA A 9 0.91 27.14 -3.84
C ALA A 9 0.08 25.95 -4.35
N ASP A 10 -0.53 26.07 -5.53
CA ASP A 10 -1.34 25.01 -6.15
C ASP A 10 -0.48 23.87 -6.73
N SER A 11 0.76 24.20 -7.15
CA SER A 11 1.76 23.23 -7.58
C SER A 11 2.54 22.57 -6.44
N TYR A 12 2.35 23.04 -5.20
CA TYR A 12 2.98 22.43 -4.03
C TYR A 12 2.22 21.14 -3.71
N PRO A 13 2.86 19.96 -3.83
CA PRO A 13 2.19 18.72 -3.50
C PRO A 13 1.72 18.80 -2.04
N ASN A 14 0.45 18.48 -1.80
CA ASN A 14 -0.05 18.22 -0.47
C ASN A 14 0.64 16.94 0.04
N ILE A 15 1.86 17.10 0.53
CA ILE A 15 2.62 16.03 1.16
C ILE A 15 1.95 15.87 2.52
N ASP A 16 1.00 14.96 2.58
CA ASP A 16 0.53 14.41 3.84
C ASP A 16 1.78 13.83 4.55
N LEU A 17 2.31 14.58 5.51
CA LEU A 17 3.56 14.28 6.23
C LEU A 17 3.51 12.92 6.95
N SER A 18 2.32 12.30 7.06
CA SER A 18 2.12 10.95 7.55
C SER A 18 2.62 9.85 6.58
N ASN A 19 2.79 10.16 5.30
CA ASN A 19 3.16 9.24 4.22
C ASN A 19 4.63 9.39 3.78
N MET A 20 5.56 9.43 4.73
CA MET A 20 6.99 9.29 4.42
C MET A 20 7.28 7.90 3.81
N GLY A 21 7.22 7.78 2.48
CA GLY A 21 7.92 6.73 1.72
C GLY A 21 7.09 5.67 1.01
N CYS A 22 5.76 5.61 1.18
CA CYS A 22 4.95 4.71 0.35
C CYS A 22 3.50 5.17 0.16
N VAL A 23 2.97 4.97 -1.05
CA VAL A 23 1.58 5.30 -1.38
C VAL A 23 0.66 4.19 -0.88
N GLU A 24 -0.47 4.57 -0.27
CA GLU A 24 -1.49 3.63 0.21
C GLU A 24 -1.98 2.67 -0.90
N CYS A 25 -2.40 1.47 -0.49
CA CYS A 25 -3.03 0.48 -1.35
C CYS A 25 -4.24 1.04 -2.08
N THR A 26 -4.13 1.15 -3.41
CA THR A 26 -5.22 1.64 -4.26
C THR A 26 -5.25 0.90 -5.59
N LEU A 27 -6.35 1.07 -6.32
CA LEU A 27 -6.50 0.54 -7.67
C LEU A 27 -5.70 1.41 -8.65
N ARG A 28 -4.78 0.81 -9.40
CA ARG A 28 -3.95 1.50 -10.40
C ARG A 28 -4.06 0.84 -11.77
N LYS A 29 -3.93 1.63 -12.83
CA LYS A 29 -3.90 1.12 -14.20
C LYS A 29 -2.62 0.31 -14.42
N ASN A 30 -2.75 -0.86 -15.04
CA ASN A 30 -1.61 -1.66 -15.50
C ASN A 30 -1.23 -1.22 -16.91
N GLU A 31 -0.10 -0.53 -17.07
CA GLU A 31 0.31 0.03 -18.37
C GLU A 31 0.65 -1.03 -19.42
N LEU A 32 1.05 -2.24 -19.02
CA LEU A 32 1.41 -3.30 -19.95
C LEU A 32 0.19 -3.90 -20.65
N PHE A 33 -0.85 -4.23 -19.87
CA PHE A 33 -2.04 -4.91 -20.35
C PHE A 33 -3.16 -3.95 -20.77
N SER A 34 -3.05 -2.65 -20.46
CA SER A 34 -4.09 -1.67 -20.78
C SER A 34 -4.00 -1.05 -22.19
N ARG A 35 -3.68 -1.85 -23.21
CA ARG A 35 -3.53 -1.36 -24.60
C ARG A 35 -4.88 -1.06 -25.25
N ASP A 36 -5.76 -2.06 -25.30
CA ASP A 36 -7.08 -1.94 -25.98
C ASP A 36 -8.21 -1.58 -25.00
N ARG A 37 -8.11 -2.08 -23.76
CA ARG A 37 -9.07 -1.86 -22.68
C ARG A 37 -8.33 -1.63 -21.36
N PRO A 38 -8.80 -0.74 -20.48
CA PRO A 38 -8.10 -0.47 -19.23
C PRO A 38 -8.19 -1.68 -18.29
N ILE A 39 -7.03 -2.16 -17.86
CA ILE A 39 -6.89 -3.21 -16.85
C ILE A 39 -6.31 -2.58 -15.60
N TYR A 40 -6.98 -2.82 -14.48
CA TYR A 40 -6.63 -2.23 -13.21
C TYR A 40 -6.13 -3.31 -12.23
N GLN A 41 -5.14 -2.95 -11.43
CA GLN A 41 -4.52 -3.80 -10.42
C GLN A 41 -4.37 -3.05 -9.10
N CYS A 42 -4.65 -3.72 -7.97
CA CYS A 42 -4.38 -3.16 -6.66
C CYS A 42 -2.87 -3.09 -6.43
N SER A 43 -2.36 -1.92 -6.04
CA SER A 43 -0.95 -1.72 -5.72
C SER A 43 -0.77 -0.56 -4.73
N GLY A 44 0.26 -0.65 -3.92
CA GLY A 44 0.57 0.30 -2.85
C GLY A 44 0.98 -0.44 -1.58
N CYS A 45 1.11 0.32 -0.50
CA CYS A 45 1.51 -0.20 0.80
C CYS A 45 0.32 -0.45 1.73
N CYS A 46 0.60 -1.32 2.69
CA CYS A 46 -0.27 -1.65 3.80
C CYS A 46 0.56 -1.67 5.08
N PHE A 47 -0.14 -1.62 6.21
CA PHE A 47 0.50 -1.64 7.52
C PHE A 47 1.21 -2.97 7.78
N SER A 48 2.42 -2.89 8.36
CA SER A 48 3.14 -4.05 8.89
C SER A 48 3.97 -3.65 10.11
N LYS A 49 4.09 -4.56 11.08
CA LYS A 49 4.95 -4.39 12.26
C LYS A 49 5.52 -5.73 12.72
N ALA A 50 6.67 -5.66 13.39
CA ALA A 50 7.26 -6.81 14.07
C ALA A 50 7.50 -6.47 15.55
N PHE A 51 7.32 -7.46 16.42
CA PHE A 51 7.51 -7.31 17.86
C PHE A 51 7.92 -8.64 18.49
N PRO A 52 8.56 -8.61 19.68
CA PRO A 52 8.85 -9.83 20.43
C PRO A 52 7.58 -10.64 20.72
N THR A 53 7.59 -11.94 20.41
CA THR A 53 6.44 -12.81 20.67
C THR A 53 6.19 -12.92 22.17
N PRO A 54 4.96 -12.68 22.66
CA PRO A 54 4.64 -12.87 24.08
C PRO A 54 4.87 -14.32 24.52
N LEU A 55 5.40 -14.51 25.74
CA LEU A 55 5.68 -15.84 26.29
C LEU A 55 4.43 -16.74 26.33
N SER A 56 3.25 -16.16 26.57
CA SER A 56 1.97 -16.87 26.54
C SER A 56 1.70 -17.46 25.15
N THR A 57 1.93 -16.68 24.09
CA THR A 57 1.77 -17.12 22.70
C THR A 57 2.85 -18.12 22.30
N MET A 58 4.10 -17.94 22.74
CA MET A 58 5.17 -18.90 22.44
C MET A 58 4.86 -20.31 22.96
N LYS A 59 4.21 -20.42 24.13
CA LYS A 59 3.83 -21.71 24.74
C LYS A 59 2.79 -22.49 23.94
N THR A 60 2.04 -21.84 23.05
CA THR A 60 1.05 -22.51 22.19
C THR A 60 1.63 -22.98 20.85
N MET A 61 2.87 -22.61 20.54
CA MET A 61 3.52 -22.95 19.28
C MET A 61 4.24 -24.30 19.36
N THR A 62 4.03 -25.17 18.36
CA THR A 62 4.81 -26.42 18.22
C THR A 62 6.30 -26.16 18.04
N ILE A 63 6.64 -25.08 17.32
CA ILE A 63 8.01 -24.60 17.12
C ILE A 63 8.02 -23.11 17.49
N PRO A 64 8.52 -22.74 18.69
CA PRO A 64 8.49 -21.36 19.16
C PRO A 64 9.25 -20.40 18.24
N LYS A 65 8.73 -19.18 18.11
CA LYS A 65 9.36 -18.06 17.42
C LYS A 65 9.48 -16.89 18.41
N ASN A 66 10.62 -16.20 18.36
CA ASN A 66 10.90 -15.08 19.26
C ASN A 66 10.31 -13.76 18.75
N ILE A 67 10.00 -13.69 17.45
CA ILE A 67 9.47 -12.49 16.78
C ILE A 67 8.14 -12.86 16.11
N THR A 68 7.13 -12.04 16.35
CA THR A 68 5.84 -12.07 15.66
C THR A 68 5.82 -10.97 14.61
N SER A 69 5.39 -11.30 13.40
CA SER A 69 5.12 -10.35 12.32
C SER A 69 3.62 -10.23 12.13
N GLU A 70 3.08 -9.01 12.26
CA GLU A 70 1.71 -8.69 11.88
C GLU A 70 1.76 -7.82 10.63
N ALA A 71 1.20 -8.32 9.53
CA ALA A 71 1.25 -7.65 8.23
C ALA A 71 -0.10 -7.74 7.51
N SER A 72 -0.44 -6.69 6.78
CA SER A 72 -1.51 -6.64 5.79
C SER A 72 -0.89 -6.45 4.40
N CYS A 73 -1.53 -7.01 3.36
CA CYS A 73 -1.06 -6.92 1.98
C CYS A 73 -2.11 -6.27 1.09
N CYS A 74 -1.65 -5.54 0.06
CA CYS A 74 -2.52 -4.90 -0.91
C CYS A 74 -3.03 -5.93 -1.93
N VAL A 75 -4.29 -6.35 -1.78
CA VAL A 75 -4.92 -7.38 -2.63
C VAL A 75 -6.29 -6.92 -3.10
N ALA A 76 -6.73 -7.44 -4.25
CA ALA A 76 -8.05 -7.13 -4.78
C ALA A 76 -9.13 -7.81 -3.93
N ARG A 77 -10.09 -7.01 -3.44
CA ARG A 77 -11.28 -7.54 -2.75
C ARG A 77 -12.24 -8.23 -3.72
N HIS A 78 -12.32 -7.70 -4.94
CA HIS A 78 -13.10 -8.26 -6.05
C HIS A 78 -12.29 -8.11 -7.33
N SER A 79 -12.40 -9.10 -8.22
CA SER A 79 -11.78 -9.10 -9.54
C SER A 79 -12.66 -9.87 -10.52
N TYR A 80 -12.37 -9.73 -11.81
CA TYR A 80 -12.94 -10.54 -12.86
C TYR A 80 -11.81 -11.03 -13.78
N GLU A 81 -12.03 -12.17 -14.41
CA GLU A 81 -11.08 -12.74 -15.37
C GLU A 81 -11.22 -12.03 -16.73
N THR A 82 -10.11 -11.74 -17.39
CA THR A 82 -10.06 -11.15 -18.74
C THR A 82 -8.88 -11.73 -19.50
N GLU A 83 -9.09 -11.98 -20.80
CA GLU A 83 -7.99 -12.23 -21.74
C GLU A 83 -7.23 -10.92 -22.00
N VAL A 84 -5.92 -10.99 -22.22
CA VAL A 84 -5.02 -9.83 -22.42
C VAL A 84 -4.15 -9.97 -23.65
#